data_AF-A0A1E7FH65-F1
#
_entry.id   AF-A0A1E7FH65-F1
#
_cell.length_a   1.000
_cell.length_b   1.000
_cell.length_c   1.000
_cell.angle_alpha   90.00
_cell.angle_beta   90.00
_cell.angle_gamma   90.00
#
_symmetry.space_group_name_H-M   'P 1'
#
loop_
_entity.id
_entity.type
_entity.pdbx_description
1 polymer ?
#
loop_
_entity_poly.entity_id
_entity_poly.type
_entity_poly.pdbx_seq_one_letter_code
_entity_poly.pdbx_strand_id
1 'polypeptide(L)'
;MIRFPVQLLRGKKDPFEWIEIAISATFDTSTTYRIMFNWLVASSAKVETQVQLLQRRFTQFGLNFISFPQTTVSWDLFIHALSVPTFITIRDTKKAEAVEDALSELDFVYDGITITSPQFLECINNSDDYRFPHYRSGRVKAISSPQFVHRSGALFIRKMTDRQGKVILAGVENHRHASDENMFRDIAKSIMKEVFDMVESLPSRGVNLGGDQQS
;
A
#
# COMPACT_ATOMS: atom_id res chain seq x y z
N MET A 1 -11.47 -0.78 13.01
CA MET A 1 -12.54 -0.99 12.03
C MET A 1 -13.80 -1.43 12.76
N ILE A 2 -14.95 -0.92 12.34
CA ILE A 2 -16.27 -1.37 12.80
C ILE A 2 -16.66 -2.57 11.94
N ARG A 3 -17.23 -3.62 12.54
CA ARG A 3 -17.63 -4.86 11.84
C ARG A 3 -19.09 -5.16 12.09
N PHE A 4 -19.80 -5.58 11.05
CA PHE A 4 -21.20 -6.01 11.18
C PHE A 4 -21.57 -7.03 10.10
N PRO A 5 -22.44 -7.99 10.42
CA PRO A 5 -22.94 -8.96 9.45
C PRO A 5 -24.02 -8.34 8.54
N VAL A 6 -24.03 -8.73 7.28
CA VAL A 6 -25.06 -8.37 6.30
C VAL A 6 -25.59 -9.65 5.65
N GLN A 7 -26.90 -9.84 5.75
CA GLN A 7 -27.59 -10.96 5.12
C GLN A 7 -27.78 -10.70 3.62
N LEU A 8 -27.58 -11.73 2.79
CA LEU A 8 -27.69 -11.66 1.34
C LEU A 8 -28.99 -12.27 0.79
N LEU A 9 -30.00 -12.44 1.65
CA LEU A 9 -31.30 -12.99 1.28
C LEU A 9 -32.01 -12.04 0.30
N ARG A 10 -32.42 -12.55 -0.87
CA ARG A 10 -33.33 -11.82 -1.79
C ARG A 10 -34.77 -12.30 -1.66
N GLY A 11 -35.00 -13.53 -1.17
CA GLY A 11 -36.35 -14.07 -0.96
C GLY A 11 -36.43 -15.13 0.14
N LYS A 12 -37.67 -15.56 0.47
CA LYS A 12 -37.96 -16.50 1.58
C LYS A 12 -37.38 -17.91 1.41
N LYS A 13 -37.02 -18.31 0.18
CA LYS A 13 -36.48 -19.64 -0.15
C LYS A 13 -34.97 -19.62 -0.44
N ASP A 14 -34.32 -18.46 -0.36
CA ASP A 14 -32.88 -18.40 -0.60
C ASP A 14 -32.10 -19.08 0.54
N PRO A 15 -30.98 -19.75 0.23
CA PRO A 15 -30.04 -20.19 1.25
C PRO A 15 -29.64 -19.03 2.16
N PHE A 16 -29.48 -19.33 3.45
CA PHE A 16 -29.02 -18.34 4.43
C PHE A 16 -27.54 -18.01 4.19
N GLU A 17 -27.31 -16.98 3.39
CA GLU A 17 -26.00 -16.46 3.06
C GLU A 17 -25.79 -15.11 3.73
N TRP A 18 -24.58 -14.88 4.24
CA TRP A 18 -24.21 -13.61 4.84
C TRP A 18 -22.73 -13.31 4.62
N ILE A 19 -22.41 -12.02 4.73
CA ILE A 19 -21.06 -11.48 4.68
C ILE A 19 -20.81 -10.68 5.95
N GLU A 20 -19.56 -10.59 6.38
CA GLU A 20 -19.13 -9.58 7.35
C GLU A 20 -18.55 -8.41 6.56
N ILE A 21 -19.07 -7.21 6.82
CA ILE A 21 -18.48 -5.97 6.31
C ILE A 21 -17.67 -5.35 7.44
N ALA A 22 -16.41 -5.02 7.15
CA ALA A 22 -15.56 -4.24 8.04
C ALA A 22 -15.24 -2.88 7.40
N ILE A 23 -15.51 -1.80 8.13
CA ILE A 23 -15.31 -0.42 7.64
C ILE A 23 -14.38 0.36 8.55
N SER A 24 -13.69 1.37 8.00
CA SER A 24 -12.96 2.36 8.79
C SER A 24 -13.89 2.98 9.85
N ALA A 25 -13.40 3.08 11.09
CA ALA A 25 -14.19 3.55 12.23
C ALA A 25 -14.39 5.07 12.20
N THR A 26 -13.45 5.78 11.59
CA THR A 26 -13.45 7.24 11.44
C THR A 26 -13.45 7.59 9.96
N PHE A 27 -14.13 8.68 9.62
CA PHE A 27 -14.05 9.28 8.31
C PHE A 27 -13.07 10.46 8.41
N ASP A 28 -11.98 10.38 7.66
CA ASP A 28 -10.92 11.40 7.64
C ASP A 28 -10.67 11.79 6.18
N THR A 29 -10.71 13.09 5.90
CA THR A 29 -10.55 13.65 4.55
C THR A 29 -9.12 13.54 4.02
N SER A 30 -8.15 13.31 4.90
CA SER A 30 -6.74 13.18 4.56
C SER A 30 -6.28 11.74 4.31
N THR A 31 -7.16 10.75 4.53
CA THR A 31 -6.83 9.33 4.43
C THR A 31 -7.85 8.56 3.60
N THR A 32 -7.49 7.36 3.17
CA THR A 32 -8.41 6.46 2.49
C THR A 32 -9.48 5.92 3.45
N TYR A 33 -10.70 5.74 2.93
CA TYR A 33 -11.75 5.03 3.65
C TYR A 33 -11.82 3.57 3.19
N ARG A 34 -11.49 2.63 4.09
CA ARG A 34 -11.44 1.20 3.75
C ARG A 34 -12.76 0.50 4.04
N ILE A 35 -13.18 -0.33 3.09
CA ILE A 35 -14.31 -1.26 3.20
C ILE A 35 -13.81 -2.65 2.82
N MET A 36 -13.88 -3.59 3.76
CA MET A 36 -13.52 -4.99 3.54
C MET A 36 -14.76 -5.86 3.54
N PHE A 37 -14.84 -6.75 2.57
CA PHE A 37 -15.88 -7.76 2.45
C PHE A 37 -15.25 -9.10 2.85
N ASN A 38 -15.70 -9.67 3.96
CA ASN A 38 -15.24 -10.97 4.44
C ASN A 38 -16.41 -11.96 4.32
N TRP A 39 -16.20 -13.13 3.70
CA TRP A 39 -17.24 -14.14 3.59
C TRP A 39 -16.68 -15.55 3.51
N LEU A 40 -17.39 -16.49 4.12
CA LEU A 40 -17.12 -17.94 4.04
C LEU A 40 -18.35 -18.75 3.62
N VAL A 41 -19.55 -18.20 3.81
CA VAL A 41 -20.84 -18.89 3.63
C VAL A 41 -21.75 -18.17 2.64
N ALA A 42 -21.16 -17.47 1.66
CA ALA A 42 -21.86 -16.76 0.61
C ALA A 42 -21.32 -17.12 -0.77
N SER A 43 -22.20 -17.14 -1.77
CA SER A 43 -21.84 -17.30 -3.17
C SER A 43 -21.05 -16.08 -3.65
N SER A 44 -19.92 -16.33 -4.33
CA SER A 44 -19.08 -15.27 -4.93
C SER A 44 -19.90 -14.33 -5.84
N ALA A 45 -20.83 -14.87 -6.63
CA ALA A 45 -21.70 -14.08 -7.51
C ALA A 45 -22.60 -13.10 -6.76
N LYS A 46 -23.13 -13.50 -5.59
CA LYS A 46 -23.95 -12.61 -4.75
C LYS A 46 -23.09 -11.53 -4.11
N VAL A 47 -21.89 -11.87 -3.63
CA VAL A 47 -20.94 -10.91 -3.08
C VAL A 47 -20.52 -9.90 -4.14
N GLU A 48 -20.15 -10.36 -5.33
CA GLU A 48 -19.77 -9.51 -6.46
C GLU A 48 -20.91 -8.56 -6.85
N THR A 49 -22.15 -9.05 -6.90
CA THR A 49 -23.31 -8.17 -7.15
C THR A 49 -23.42 -7.07 -6.09
N GLN A 50 -23.20 -7.37 -4.81
CA GLN A 50 -23.23 -6.35 -3.75
C GLN A 50 -22.11 -5.31 -3.93
N VAL A 51 -20.90 -5.77 -4.26
CA VAL A 51 -19.76 -4.88 -4.52
C VAL A 51 -20.03 -3.96 -5.71
N GLN A 52 -20.58 -4.49 -6.81
CA GLN A 52 -20.95 -3.70 -7.99
C GLN A 52 -22.06 -2.67 -7.69
N LEU A 53 -23.09 -3.08 -6.94
CA LEU A 53 -24.16 -2.16 -6.52
C LEU A 53 -23.61 -1.04 -5.63
N LEU A 54 -22.68 -1.36 -4.73
CA LEU A 54 -22.00 -0.37 -3.91
C LEU A 54 -21.15 0.57 -4.75
N GLN A 55 -20.33 0.02 -5.65
CA GLN A 55 -19.49 0.80 -6.57
C GLN A 55 -20.33 1.80 -7.37
N ARG A 56 -21.47 1.35 -7.93
CA ARG A 56 -22.41 2.22 -8.65
C ARG A 56 -22.94 3.37 -7.77
N ARG A 57 -23.27 3.09 -6.51
CA ARG A 57 -23.71 4.13 -5.56
C ARG A 57 -22.60 5.12 -5.24
N PHE A 58 -21.37 4.65 -5.05
CA PHE A 58 -20.22 5.54 -4.81
C PHE A 58 -20.00 6.48 -6.00
N THR A 59 -20.05 5.97 -7.22
CA THR A 59 -19.95 6.79 -8.44
C THR A 59 -21.06 7.85 -8.53
N GLN A 60 -22.29 7.54 -8.11
CA GLN A 60 -23.39 8.52 -8.06
C GLN A 60 -23.12 9.70 -7.12
N PHE A 61 -22.32 9.48 -6.07
CA PHE A 61 -21.89 10.54 -5.14
C PHE A 61 -20.55 11.19 -5.53
N GLY A 62 -20.01 10.86 -6.71
CA GLY A 62 -18.70 11.36 -7.16
C GLY A 62 -17.52 10.79 -6.37
N LEU A 63 -17.71 9.64 -5.70
CA LEU A 63 -16.67 8.97 -4.92
C LEU A 63 -15.97 7.90 -5.77
N ASN A 64 -14.65 7.83 -5.66
CA ASN A 64 -13.85 6.78 -6.28
C ASN A 64 -13.82 5.55 -5.37
N PHE A 65 -14.47 4.47 -5.82
CA PHE A 65 -14.45 3.18 -5.13
C PHE A 65 -13.61 2.19 -5.92
N ILE A 66 -12.42 1.90 -5.40
CA ILE A 66 -11.43 1.06 -6.08
C ILE A 66 -11.25 -0.23 -5.30
N SER A 67 -11.24 -1.33 -6.05
CA SER A 67 -11.02 -2.66 -5.49
C SER A 67 -9.53 -2.96 -5.44
N PHE A 68 -9.03 -3.36 -4.28
CA PHE A 68 -7.63 -3.73 -4.09
C PHE A 68 -7.46 -5.23 -3.82
N PRO A 69 -6.29 -5.80 -4.14
CA PRO A 69 -5.97 -7.18 -3.79
C PRO A 69 -5.66 -7.31 -2.30
N GLN A 70 -5.77 -8.53 -1.79
CA GLN A 70 -5.52 -8.87 -0.38
C GLN A 70 -4.09 -8.51 0.08
N THR A 71 -3.12 -8.43 -0.84
CA THR A 71 -1.73 -8.07 -0.53
C THR A 71 -1.60 -6.71 0.15
N THR A 72 -2.52 -5.77 -0.12
CA THR A 72 -2.56 -4.45 0.52
C THR A 72 -2.69 -4.50 2.04
N VAL A 73 -3.33 -5.55 2.59
CA VAL A 73 -3.52 -5.74 4.03
C VAL A 73 -2.67 -6.87 4.60
N SER A 74 -1.91 -7.54 3.74
CA SER A 74 -1.01 -8.63 4.11
C SER A 74 0.26 -8.13 4.78
N TRP A 75 0.77 -8.95 5.70
CA TRP A 75 2.11 -8.76 6.25
C TRP A 75 3.21 -9.18 5.29
N ASP A 76 2.94 -10.21 4.50
CA ASP A 76 3.85 -10.70 3.48
C ASP A 76 3.59 -9.98 2.15
N LEU A 77 4.63 -9.35 1.61
CA LEU A 77 4.60 -8.67 0.32
C LEU A 77 4.57 -9.65 -0.86
N PHE A 78 4.92 -10.92 -0.64
CA PHE A 78 5.05 -11.97 -1.66
C PHE A 78 3.90 -12.99 -1.63
N ILE A 79 2.73 -12.62 -1.07
CA ILE A 79 1.54 -13.50 -1.04
C ILE A 79 1.22 -14.11 -2.42
N HIS A 80 1.44 -13.34 -3.50
CA HIS A 80 1.26 -13.83 -4.85
C HIS A 80 2.62 -14.11 -5.48
N ALA A 81 2.90 -15.39 -5.75
CA ALA A 81 4.18 -15.85 -6.30
C ALA A 81 4.56 -15.21 -7.66
N LEU A 82 3.58 -14.66 -8.39
CA LEU A 82 3.78 -14.05 -9.70
C LEU A 82 3.77 -12.51 -9.68
N SER A 83 3.53 -11.90 -8.52
CA SER A 83 3.51 -10.45 -8.35
C SER A 83 4.68 -10.03 -7.47
N VAL A 84 5.75 -9.56 -8.09
CA VAL A 84 6.96 -9.12 -7.38
C VAL A 84 6.83 -7.62 -7.07
N PRO A 85 6.95 -7.22 -5.79
CA PRO A 85 7.05 -5.81 -5.43
C PRO A 85 8.28 -5.15 -6.06
N THR A 86 8.14 -3.89 -6.46
CA THR A 86 9.28 -3.07 -6.89
C THR A 86 9.85 -2.33 -5.69
N PHE A 87 11.16 -2.40 -5.49
CA PHE A 87 11.81 -1.77 -4.33
C PHE A 87 12.64 -0.55 -4.74
N ILE A 88 12.46 0.56 -4.01
CA ILE A 88 13.32 1.75 -4.09
C ILE A 88 13.99 1.94 -2.74
N THR A 89 15.32 1.97 -2.74
CA THR A 89 16.13 2.11 -1.52
C THR A 89 16.62 3.55 -1.35
N ILE A 90 16.32 4.17 -0.21
CA ILE A 90 16.68 5.55 0.11
C ILE A 90 17.61 5.54 1.32
N ARG A 91 18.91 5.78 1.10
CA ARG A 91 19.94 5.78 2.15
C ARG A 91 20.21 7.16 2.74
N ASP A 92 19.93 8.23 1.99
CA ASP A 92 20.05 9.61 2.48
C ASP A 92 18.85 9.95 3.37
N THR A 93 19.11 10.30 4.63
CA THR A 93 18.07 10.62 5.61
C THR A 93 17.29 11.87 5.25
N LYS A 94 17.90 12.86 4.57
CA LYS A 94 17.18 14.06 4.12
C LYS A 94 16.17 13.73 3.02
N LYS A 95 16.56 12.87 2.08
CA LYS A 95 15.62 12.33 1.07
C LYS A 95 14.50 11.52 1.74
N ALA A 96 14.84 10.72 2.75
CA ALA A 96 13.87 9.91 3.48
C ALA A 96 12.85 10.73 4.29
N GLU A 97 13.23 11.91 4.78
CA GLU A 97 12.34 12.86 5.46
C GLU A 97 11.36 13.50 4.47
N ALA A 98 11.83 13.91 3.28
CA ALA A 98 11.01 14.58 2.27
C ALA A 98 10.09 13.64 1.45
N VAL A 99 10.26 12.31 1.59
CA VAL A 99 9.61 11.34 0.69
C VAL A 99 8.08 11.31 0.84
N GLU A 100 7.52 11.52 2.03
CA GLU A 100 6.06 11.45 2.23
C GLU A 100 5.35 12.67 1.64
N ASP A 101 5.95 13.86 1.81
CA ASP A 101 5.46 15.09 1.20
C ASP A 101 5.50 14.96 -0.32
N ALA A 102 6.61 14.46 -0.86
CA ALA A 102 6.76 14.28 -2.31
C ALA A 102 5.85 13.19 -2.89
N LEU A 103 5.55 12.13 -2.13
CA LEU A 103 4.51 11.16 -2.54
C LEU A 103 3.13 11.83 -2.61
N SER A 104 2.82 12.71 -1.67
CA SER A 104 1.55 13.44 -1.66
C SER A 104 1.42 14.38 -2.87
N GLU A 105 2.51 14.98 -3.34
CA GLU A 105 2.57 15.76 -4.58
C GLU A 105 2.34 14.91 -5.84
N LEU A 106 2.66 13.61 -5.79
CA LEU A 106 2.39 12.63 -6.84
C LEU A 106 1.03 11.94 -6.67
N ASP A 107 0.03 12.62 -6.11
CA ASP A 107 -1.34 12.09 -5.95
C ASP A 107 -1.45 10.79 -5.11
N PHE A 108 -0.46 10.50 -4.26
CA PHE A 108 -0.61 9.43 -3.28
C PHE A 108 -1.37 9.91 -2.05
N VAL A 109 -2.30 9.07 -1.58
CA VAL A 109 -3.10 9.29 -0.38
C VAL A 109 -2.66 8.31 0.70
N TYR A 110 -2.52 8.78 1.93
CA TYR A 110 -2.20 7.92 3.06
C TYR A 110 -3.31 6.91 3.34
N ASP A 111 -2.93 5.63 3.46
CA ASP A 111 -3.82 4.47 3.56
C ASP A 111 -3.62 3.73 4.91
N GLY A 112 -3.01 4.41 5.89
CA GLY A 112 -2.80 3.88 7.24
C GLY A 112 -1.47 3.13 7.41
N ILE A 113 -1.36 2.44 8.55
CA ILE A 113 -0.17 1.67 8.93
C ILE A 113 -0.49 0.19 8.84
N THR A 114 0.40 -0.57 8.21
CA THR A 114 0.38 -2.03 8.20
C THR A 114 1.68 -2.58 8.77
N ILE A 115 1.68 -3.86 9.10
CA ILE A 115 2.88 -4.58 9.52
C ILE A 115 3.46 -5.29 8.31
N THR A 116 4.78 -5.28 8.14
CA THR A 116 5.48 -5.96 7.05
C THR A 116 6.47 -6.97 7.59
N SER A 117 6.42 -8.17 7.01
CA SER A 117 7.38 -9.25 7.23
C SER A 117 8.76 -8.86 6.67
N PRO A 118 9.87 -9.15 7.34
CA PRO A 118 11.20 -8.78 6.88
C PRO A 118 11.74 -9.63 5.71
N GLN A 119 10.98 -10.61 5.21
CA GLN A 119 11.39 -11.49 4.10
C GLN A 119 11.85 -10.72 2.85
N PHE A 120 11.32 -9.52 2.62
CA PHE A 120 11.72 -8.70 1.46
C PHE A 120 13.18 -8.28 1.48
N LEU A 121 13.84 -8.30 2.64
CA LEU A 121 15.25 -7.93 2.76
C LEU A 121 16.15 -8.86 1.93
N GLU A 122 15.74 -10.12 1.72
CA GLU A 122 16.47 -11.07 0.86
C GLU A 122 16.52 -10.61 -0.61
N CYS A 123 15.61 -9.73 -1.03
CA CYS A 123 15.56 -9.17 -2.37
C CYS A 123 16.28 -7.82 -2.51
N ILE A 124 16.83 -7.28 -1.41
CA ILE A 124 17.47 -5.96 -1.38
C ILE A 124 18.99 -6.11 -1.37
N ASN A 125 19.64 -5.54 -2.38
CA ASN A 125 21.10 -5.47 -2.40
C ASN A 125 21.62 -4.62 -1.22
N ASN A 126 22.62 -5.15 -0.51
CA ASN A 126 23.18 -4.58 0.71
C ASN A 126 22.12 -4.36 1.80
N SER A 127 21.21 -5.33 1.98
CA SER A 127 20.19 -5.32 3.05
C SER A 127 20.78 -5.12 4.44
N ASP A 128 22.02 -5.56 4.66
CA ASP A 128 22.75 -5.44 5.93
C ASP A 128 23.02 -3.99 6.35
N ASP A 129 22.94 -3.04 5.40
CA ASP A 129 23.01 -1.61 5.66
C ASP A 129 21.84 -1.09 6.51
N TYR A 130 20.72 -1.83 6.53
CA TYR A 130 19.49 -1.43 7.20
C TYR A 130 19.42 -1.99 8.62
N ARG A 131 19.06 -1.13 9.58
CA ARG A 131 18.98 -1.48 11.00
C ARG A 131 17.53 -1.56 11.47
N PHE A 132 16.83 -2.61 11.05
CA PHE A 132 15.47 -2.89 11.55
C PHE A 132 15.49 -3.45 12.99
N PRO A 133 14.37 -3.35 13.75
CA PRO A 133 14.28 -3.95 15.08
C PRO A 133 14.43 -5.48 15.01
N HIS A 134 15.09 -6.09 15.98
CA HIS A 134 15.26 -7.56 16.06
C HIS A 134 14.63 -8.13 17.34
N TYR A 135 14.17 -9.37 17.28
CA TYR A 135 13.87 -10.21 18.44
C TYR A 135 15.17 -10.60 19.16
N ARG A 136 15.04 -11.09 20.41
CA ARG A 136 16.19 -11.65 21.17
C ARG A 136 16.89 -12.80 20.44
N SER A 137 16.17 -13.50 19.56
CA SER A 137 16.70 -14.56 18.69
C SER A 137 17.56 -14.04 17.52
N GLY A 138 17.75 -12.73 17.39
CA GLY A 138 18.51 -12.14 16.28
C GLY A 138 17.74 -12.09 14.95
N ARG A 139 16.45 -12.47 14.91
CA ARG A 139 15.59 -12.31 13.73
C ARG A 139 14.97 -10.92 13.71
N VAL A 140 14.86 -10.29 12.53
CA VAL A 140 14.16 -9.01 12.39
C VAL A 140 12.69 -9.17 12.83
N LYS A 141 12.20 -8.20 13.62
CA LYS A 141 10.82 -8.10 14.07
C LYS A 141 9.95 -7.52 12.95
N ALA A 142 8.67 -7.84 12.99
CA ALA A 142 7.66 -7.21 12.14
C ALA A 142 7.80 -5.68 12.08
N ILE A 143 7.80 -5.12 10.87
CA ILE A 143 8.13 -3.71 10.61
C ILE A 143 6.84 -2.91 10.45
N SER A 144 6.65 -1.87 11.27
CA SER A 144 5.55 -0.92 11.11
C SER A 144 5.79 -0.11 9.84
N SER A 145 4.81 -0.13 8.93
CA SER A 145 5.00 0.38 7.58
C SER A 145 3.80 1.25 7.16
N PRO A 146 3.95 2.59 7.15
CA PRO A 146 3.03 3.48 6.47
C PRO A 146 2.75 3.01 5.03
N GLN A 147 1.48 3.01 4.64
CA GLN A 147 1.04 2.66 3.30
C GLN A 147 0.38 3.86 2.64
N PHE A 148 0.61 4.00 1.34
CA PHE A 148 0.09 5.06 0.49
C PHE A 148 -0.51 4.44 -0.76
N VAL A 149 -1.60 5.00 -1.24
CA VAL A 149 -2.31 4.52 -2.43
C VAL A 149 -2.37 5.67 -3.44
N HIS A 150 -1.90 5.42 -4.65
CA HIS A 150 -2.03 6.41 -5.72
C HIS A 150 -3.51 6.58 -6.10
N ARG A 151 -3.93 7.80 -6.42
CA ARG A 151 -5.33 8.12 -6.75
C ARG A 151 -5.93 7.31 -7.92
N SER A 152 -5.10 6.88 -8.87
CA SER A 152 -5.51 5.97 -9.95
C SER A 152 -5.89 4.57 -9.45
N GLY A 153 -5.44 4.21 -8.26
CA GLY A 153 -5.62 2.90 -7.64
C GLY A 153 -4.78 1.78 -8.24
N ALA A 154 -3.87 2.09 -9.16
CA ALA A 154 -3.01 1.13 -9.84
C ALA A 154 -1.84 0.64 -8.99
N LEU A 155 -1.43 1.42 -7.99
CA LEU A 155 -0.22 1.21 -7.25
C LEU A 155 -0.43 1.62 -5.79
N PHE A 156 0.10 0.81 -4.88
CA PHE A 156 0.32 1.23 -3.51
C PHE A 156 1.79 1.16 -3.17
N ILE A 157 2.24 2.09 -2.33
CA ILE A 157 3.59 2.15 -1.81
C ILE A 157 3.54 1.88 -0.32
N ARG A 158 4.39 0.97 0.12
CA ARG A 158 4.63 0.73 1.53
C ARG A 158 6.01 1.24 1.90
N LYS A 159 6.07 2.14 2.88
CA LYS A 159 7.29 2.75 3.38
C LYS A 159 7.77 1.99 4.61
N MET A 160 8.99 1.45 4.57
CA MET A 160 9.66 0.83 5.71
C MET A 160 10.84 1.70 6.12
N THR A 161 10.78 2.27 7.32
CA THR A 161 11.86 3.08 7.88
C THR A 161 12.65 2.27 8.90
N ASP A 162 13.98 2.28 8.79
CA ASP A 162 14.86 1.63 9.75
C ASP A 162 15.18 2.54 10.96
N ARG A 163 15.98 2.06 11.91
CA ARG A 163 16.36 2.86 13.10
C ARG A 163 17.33 4.01 12.81
N GLN A 164 17.96 4.02 11.65
CA GLN A 164 18.89 5.05 11.22
C GLN A 164 18.21 6.12 10.34
N GLY A 165 16.90 6.00 10.09
CA GLY A 165 16.14 6.90 9.23
C GLY A 165 16.28 6.58 7.74
N LYS A 166 16.89 5.46 7.36
CA LYS A 166 16.90 4.98 5.97
C LYS A 166 15.55 4.37 5.64
N VAL A 167 15.16 4.48 4.38
CA VAL A 167 13.84 4.07 3.91
C VAL A 167 13.96 3.05 2.78
N ILE A 168 13.02 2.12 2.75
CA ILE A 168 12.73 1.24 1.61
C ILE A 168 11.27 1.49 1.25
N LEU A 169 11.03 1.87 0.00
CA LEU A 169 9.68 1.91 -0.57
C LEU A 169 9.44 0.60 -1.32
N ALA A 170 8.38 -0.12 -0.98
CA ALA A 170 7.87 -1.25 -1.76
C ALA A 170 6.62 -0.83 -2.52
N GLY A 171 6.74 -0.70 -3.85
CA GLY A 171 5.63 -0.50 -4.76
C GLY A 171 5.00 -1.85 -5.11
N VAL A 172 3.69 -1.96 -4.96
CA VAL A 172 2.93 -3.17 -5.30
C VAL A 172 1.77 -2.81 -6.20
N GLU A 173 1.71 -3.50 -7.35
CA GLU A 173 0.72 -3.27 -8.38
C GLU A 173 -0.65 -3.82 -7.98
N ASN A 174 -1.71 -3.08 -8.33
CA ASN A 174 -3.08 -3.56 -8.23
C ASN A 174 -3.44 -4.41 -9.45
N HIS A 175 -3.29 -5.73 -9.32
CA HIS A 175 -3.56 -6.70 -10.37
C HIS A 175 -5.05 -7.08 -10.51
N ARG A 176 -5.96 -6.47 -9.72
CA ARG A 176 -7.37 -6.89 -9.64
C ARG A 176 -8.21 -6.55 -10.88
N HIS A 177 -7.63 -5.88 -11.87
CA HIS A 177 -8.27 -5.47 -13.12
C HIS A 177 -7.60 -6.05 -14.37
N ALA A 178 -7.02 -7.25 -14.27
CA ALA A 178 -6.39 -7.94 -15.41
C ALA A 178 -7.35 -8.29 -16.59
N SER A 179 -8.64 -7.96 -16.49
CA SER A 179 -9.62 -8.12 -17.57
C SER A 179 -9.50 -7.06 -18.67
N ASP A 180 -9.00 -5.86 -18.35
CA ASP A 180 -8.64 -4.85 -19.35
C ASP A 180 -7.12 -4.92 -19.57
N GLU A 181 -6.72 -5.46 -20.72
CA GLU A 181 -5.34 -5.78 -21.10
C GLU A 181 -4.33 -4.70 -20.64
N ASN A 182 -3.46 -5.05 -19.68
CA ASN A 182 -2.26 -4.32 -19.23
C ASN A 182 -2.38 -2.85 -18.79
N MET A 183 -3.52 -2.18 -18.93
CA MET A 183 -3.64 -0.74 -18.67
C MET A 183 -3.22 -0.35 -17.25
N PHE A 184 -3.72 -1.07 -16.23
CA PHE A 184 -3.34 -0.81 -14.83
C PHE A 184 -1.86 -1.06 -14.55
N ARG A 185 -1.28 -2.05 -15.23
CA ARG A 185 0.14 -2.37 -15.11
C ARG A 185 1.01 -1.28 -15.71
N ASP A 186 0.64 -0.78 -16.89
CA ASP A 186 1.39 0.29 -17.55
C ASP A 186 1.28 1.61 -16.79
N ILE A 187 0.09 1.91 -16.23
CA ILE A 187 -0.10 3.02 -15.30
C ILE A 187 0.80 2.84 -14.07
N ALA A 188 0.80 1.66 -13.43
CA ALA A 188 1.60 1.40 -12.24
C ALA A 188 3.11 1.54 -12.52
N LYS A 189 3.59 1.07 -13.68
CA LYS A 189 4.98 1.25 -14.12
C LYS A 189 5.34 2.71 -14.36
N SER A 190 4.45 3.48 -14.99
CA SER A 190 4.65 4.93 -15.19
C SER A 190 4.80 5.63 -13.85
N ILE A 191 3.85 5.39 -12.93
CA ILE A 191 3.88 6.00 -11.59
C ILE A 191 5.13 5.56 -10.82
N MET A 192 5.51 4.28 -10.87
CA MET A 192 6.75 3.81 -10.21
C MET A 192 7.99 4.50 -10.76
N LYS A 193 8.04 4.78 -12.07
CA LYS A 193 9.12 5.55 -12.67
C LYS A 193 9.13 7.00 -12.17
N GLU A 194 7.97 7.64 -12.12
CA GLU A 194 7.83 9.01 -11.57
C GLU A 194 8.29 9.07 -10.10
N VAL A 195 7.95 8.07 -9.30
CA VAL A 195 8.42 7.97 -7.90
C VAL A 195 9.94 7.82 -7.85
N PHE A 196 10.53 7.01 -8.72
CA PHE A 196 11.98 6.85 -8.81
C PHE A 196 12.67 8.17 -9.17
N ASP A 197 12.20 8.83 -10.24
CA ASP A 197 12.75 10.11 -10.72
C ASP A 197 12.60 11.20 -9.64
N MET A 198 11.47 11.24 -8.94
CA MET A 198 11.23 12.12 -7.81
C MET A 198 12.26 11.88 -6.69
N VAL A 199 12.45 10.63 -6.25
CA VAL A 199 13.41 10.30 -5.18
C VAL A 199 14.83 10.68 -5.55
N GLU A 200 15.22 10.54 -6.82
CA GLU A 200 16.53 10.98 -7.31
C GLU A 200 16.69 12.51 -7.24
N SER A 201 15.63 13.26 -7.57
CA SER A 201 15.62 14.72 -7.55
C SER A 201 15.56 15.36 -6.15
N LEU A 202 15.17 14.59 -5.11
CA LEU A 202 15.07 15.10 -3.74
C LEU A 202 16.41 15.66 -3.23
N PRO A 203 16.40 16.71 -2.38
CA PRO A 203 17.62 17.32 -1.86
C PRO A 203 18.43 16.31 -1.04
N SER A 204 19.65 16.05 -1.48
CA SER A 204 20.63 15.27 -0.74
C SER A 204 21.39 16.15 0.25
N ARG A 205 22.08 15.53 1.22
CA ARG A 205 23.11 16.26 1.97
C ARG A 205 24.16 16.76 0.97
N GLY A 206 24.16 18.08 0.75
CA GLY A 206 25.27 18.76 0.10
C GLY A 206 26.58 18.34 0.77
N VAL A 207 27.52 17.86 -0.04
CA VAL A 207 28.92 17.82 0.37
C VAL A 207 29.26 19.26 0.75
N ASN A 208 29.57 19.51 2.02
CA ASN A 208 30.22 20.74 2.44
C ASN A 208 31.58 20.78 1.73
N LEU A 209 31.60 21.29 0.50
CA LEU A 209 32.82 21.69 -0.17
C LEU A 209 33.21 23.05 0.37
N GLY A 210 34.28 23.07 1.18
CA GLY A 210 35.14 24.22 1.31
C GLY A 210 34.83 25.16 2.48
N GLY A 211 35.67 25.06 3.50
CA GLY A 211 35.78 26.06 4.56
C GLY A 211 36.94 25.85 5.52
N ASP A 212 37.98 25.08 5.14
CA ASP A 212 39.29 25.21 5.79
C ASP A 212 39.85 26.59 5.42
N GLN A 213 39.54 27.59 6.24
CA GLN A 213 40.43 28.75 6.39
C GLN A 213 41.37 28.45 7.54
N GLN A 214 42.52 27.88 7.19
CA GLN A 214 43.76 28.15 7.90
C GLN A 214 44.13 29.61 7.65
N SER A 215 44.19 30.42 8.71
CA SER A 215 45.23 31.44 8.99
C SER A 215 45.05 31.91 10.42
#